data_AF-A0A7N4P312-F1
#
_entry.id   AF-A0A7N4P312-F1
#
_cell.length_a   1.000
_cell.length_b   1.000
_cell.length_c   1.000
_cell.angle_alpha   90.00
_cell.angle_beta   90.00
_cell.angle_gamma   90.00
#
_symmetry.space_group_name_H-M   'P 1'
#
loop_
_entity.id
_entity.type
_entity.pdbx_description
1 polymer ?
#
loop_
_entity_poly.entity_id
_entity_poly.type
_entity_poly.pdbx_seq_one_letter_code
_entity_poly.pdbx_strand_id
1 'polypeptide(L)'
;MERIQRSHWLQPCPLGDSQRQTLRSKPEKAGTHAPGDGALPAEGGPFGTAQAPVPSCASKMSKYVPSRLASLPPTLDHAEYDTSSEVRRAQIERLAIRARLKRQYLLQYDNPHRRGIIEDPALIRWTYARTANIYPNFRPTPKTSFLGAVFGIGPLFFWYYVFKTDRDRKERLIQEGKWERPLSITY
;
A
#
# COMPACT_ATOMS: atom_id res chain seq x y z
N MET A 1 -20.72 -33.24 52.01
CA MET A 1 -19.50 -34.06 52.08
C MET A 1 -19.01 -34.31 50.66
N GLU A 2 -17.75 -33.93 50.40
CA GLU A 2 -16.84 -34.45 49.36
C GLU A 2 -17.26 -34.35 47.87
N ARG A 3 -16.43 -33.93 46.92
CA ARG A 3 -15.07 -33.38 46.91
C ARG A 3 -14.88 -32.72 45.54
N ILE A 4 -14.21 -31.57 45.55
CA ILE A 4 -13.59 -30.90 44.40
C ILE A 4 -12.54 -31.83 43.78
N GLN A 5 -12.34 -31.81 42.44
CA GLN A 5 -11.03 -31.68 41.75
C GLN A 5 -11.18 -31.82 40.21
N ARG A 6 -10.84 -30.75 39.45
CA ARG A 6 -9.61 -30.54 38.62
C ARG A 6 -9.72 -31.15 37.21
N SER A 7 -9.90 -30.33 36.16
CA SER A 7 -8.87 -29.54 35.44
C SER A 7 -7.81 -30.40 34.74
N HIS A 8 -7.94 -30.61 33.43
CA HIS A 8 -6.83 -31.01 32.56
C HIS A 8 -7.12 -30.67 31.07
N TRP A 9 -7.36 -29.39 30.77
CA TRP A 9 -7.19 -28.89 29.40
C TRP A 9 -5.73 -28.51 29.23
N LEU A 10 -4.96 -29.44 28.64
CA LEU A 10 -3.58 -29.25 28.24
C LEU A 10 -3.50 -28.44 26.93
N GLN A 11 -3.08 -27.19 27.04
CA GLN A 11 -2.11 -26.54 26.14
C GLN A 11 -1.29 -25.57 27.02
N PRO A 12 0.04 -25.43 26.85
CA PRO A 12 0.61 -24.91 25.60
C PRO A 12 1.97 -25.50 25.15
N CYS A 13 2.22 -25.47 23.84
CA CYS A 13 3.57 -25.54 23.29
C CYS A 13 4.28 -24.18 23.43
N PRO A 14 5.56 -24.11 23.84
CA PRO A 14 6.33 -22.88 23.84
C PRO A 14 7.06 -22.71 22.49
N LEU A 15 6.88 -21.56 21.82
CA LEU A 15 7.89 -21.07 20.89
C LEU A 15 8.47 -19.78 21.47
N GLY A 16 9.76 -19.85 21.80
CA GLY A 16 10.51 -18.79 22.43
C GLY A 16 10.80 -17.62 21.49
N ASP A 17 10.75 -16.44 22.10
CA ASP A 17 11.40 -15.23 21.61
C ASP A 17 12.92 -15.37 21.72
N SER A 18 13.67 -15.12 20.64
CA SER A 18 15.04 -14.62 20.74
C SER A 18 15.51 -13.95 19.44
N GLN A 19 15.58 -12.62 19.51
CA GLN A 19 16.60 -11.72 18.92
C GLN A 19 16.73 -11.70 17.38
N ARG A 20 16.42 -10.61 16.66
CA ARG A 20 17.06 -9.28 16.69
C ARG A 20 18.57 -9.36 16.43
N GLN A 21 18.99 -9.17 15.18
CA GLN A 21 20.29 -8.61 14.79
C GLN A 21 20.24 -8.18 13.31
N THR A 22 20.17 -6.86 13.06
CA THR A 22 21.27 -6.04 12.49
C THR A 22 21.52 -6.33 11.00
N LEU A 23 21.06 -5.46 10.09
CA LEU A 23 21.92 -4.40 9.51
C LEU A 23 23.36 -4.86 9.28
N ARG A 24 23.66 -5.35 8.08
CA ARG A 24 25.03 -5.30 7.55
C ARG A 24 25.05 -5.22 6.03
N SER A 25 25.63 -4.10 5.58
CA SER A 25 26.53 -3.96 4.45
C SER A 25 26.10 -4.46 3.07
N LYS A 26 25.70 -3.48 2.25
CA LYS A 26 26.11 -3.30 0.85
C LYS A 26 27.55 -3.81 0.61
N PRO A 27 27.82 -4.46 -0.53
CA PRO A 27 28.99 -4.04 -1.29
C PRO A 27 28.64 -3.69 -2.74
N GLU A 28 29.10 -2.49 -3.07
CA GLU A 28 29.50 -2.01 -4.38
C GLU A 28 30.46 -3.00 -5.06
N LYS A 29 30.22 -3.33 -6.33
CA LYS A 29 31.29 -3.70 -7.27
C LYS A 29 30.87 -3.43 -8.70
N ALA A 30 31.64 -2.51 -9.30
CA ALA A 30 31.73 -2.23 -10.71
C ALA A 30 32.23 -3.44 -11.51
N GLY A 31 31.85 -3.51 -12.78
CA GLY A 31 32.28 -4.56 -13.70
C GLY A 31 31.84 -4.23 -15.12
N THR A 32 32.46 -3.20 -15.70
CA THR A 32 32.45 -2.88 -17.13
C THR A 32 32.98 -4.07 -17.91
N HIS A 33 32.16 -4.67 -18.77
CA HIS A 33 32.62 -5.60 -19.80
C HIS A 33 32.22 -5.07 -21.17
N ALA A 34 33.23 -4.58 -21.90
CA ALA A 34 33.16 -4.37 -23.33
C ALA A 34 33.13 -5.74 -24.05
N PRO A 35 32.39 -5.89 -25.16
CA PRO A 35 32.47 -7.07 -26.01
C PRO A 35 33.70 -6.96 -26.92
N GLY A 36 34.45 -8.06 -27.01
CA GLY A 36 35.63 -8.19 -27.86
C GLY A 36 35.29 -8.25 -29.34
N ASP A 37 36.13 -7.59 -30.12
CA ASP A 37 36.20 -7.66 -31.57
C ASP A 37 36.69 -9.04 -32.02
N GLY A 38 35.84 -9.77 -32.71
CA GLY A 38 36.17 -11.00 -33.43
C GLY A 38 35.71 -10.87 -34.87
N ALA A 39 36.55 -10.26 -35.70
CA ALA A 39 36.39 -10.21 -37.15
C ALA A 39 37.05 -11.45 -37.79
N LEU A 40 36.28 -12.27 -38.50
CA LEU A 40 36.74 -13.19 -39.55
C LEU A 40 35.58 -13.42 -40.56
N PRO A 41 35.89 -13.82 -41.82
CA PRO A 41 35.39 -13.12 -42.99
C PRO A 41 34.27 -13.85 -43.75
N ALA A 42 33.78 -13.11 -44.74
CA ALA A 42 32.74 -13.43 -45.70
C ALA A 42 32.98 -14.75 -46.48
N GLU A 43 31.91 -15.54 -46.58
CA GLU A 43 31.67 -16.50 -47.66
C GLU A 43 30.37 -16.07 -48.34
N GLY A 44 30.50 -15.63 -49.59
CA GLY A 44 29.40 -15.10 -50.40
C GLY A 44 28.54 -16.20 -51.01
N GLY A 45 27.22 -16.02 -50.92
CA GLY A 45 26.23 -16.78 -51.69
C GLY A 45 25.28 -15.82 -52.44
N PRO A 46 25.09 -15.96 -53.76
CA PRO A 46 24.33 -15.02 -54.57
C PRO A 46 22.87 -15.47 -54.66
N PHE A 47 22.05 -15.15 -53.66
CA PHE A 47 20.59 -15.24 -53.81
C PHE A 47 19.96 -13.97 -53.25
N GLY A 48 19.86 -12.98 -54.13
CA GLY A 48 19.12 -11.75 -53.88
C GLY A 48 17.62 -12.01 -53.86
N THR A 49 17.09 -12.38 -52.70
CA THR A 49 15.72 -12.00 -52.34
C THR A 49 15.76 -10.57 -51.83
N ALA A 50 15.22 -9.63 -52.60
CA ALA A 50 14.95 -8.28 -52.17
C ALA A 50 13.91 -8.31 -51.03
N GLN A 51 14.39 -8.56 -49.80
CA GLN A 51 13.66 -8.23 -48.60
C GLN A 51 13.65 -6.71 -48.52
N ALA A 52 12.48 -6.10 -48.76
CA ALA A 52 12.25 -4.72 -48.36
C ALA A 52 12.71 -4.59 -46.90
N PRO A 53 13.47 -3.54 -46.54
CA PRO A 53 13.80 -3.32 -45.14
C PRO A 53 12.48 -3.14 -44.41
N VAL A 54 12.09 -4.15 -43.61
CA VAL A 54 11.14 -3.90 -42.54
C VAL A 54 11.71 -2.69 -41.81
N PRO A 55 10.95 -1.59 -41.67
CA PRO A 55 11.44 -0.49 -40.87
C PRO A 55 11.67 -1.10 -39.49
N SER A 56 12.96 -1.27 -39.16
CA SER A 56 13.43 -1.52 -37.82
C SER A 56 13.17 -0.22 -37.06
N CYS A 57 11.90 0.06 -36.84
CA CYS A 57 11.42 0.87 -35.75
C CYS A 57 11.69 0.03 -34.50
N ALA A 58 12.98 -0.17 -34.17
CA ALA A 58 13.40 -0.60 -32.85
C ALA A 58 13.10 0.55 -31.91
N SER A 59 11.81 0.80 -31.67
CA SER A 59 11.34 1.60 -30.56
C SER A 59 11.83 0.85 -29.32
N LYS A 60 12.89 1.36 -28.71
CA LYS A 60 13.24 0.97 -27.34
C LYS A 60 12.02 1.32 -26.49
N MET A 61 11.19 0.33 -26.20
CA MET A 61 10.05 0.50 -25.31
C MET A 61 10.59 0.93 -23.94
N SER A 62 10.13 2.07 -23.44
CA SER A 62 10.52 2.56 -22.12
C SER A 62 10.05 1.59 -21.04
N LYS A 63 10.94 1.22 -20.11
CA LYS A 63 10.59 0.36 -18.97
C LYS A 63 9.59 1.08 -18.05
N TYR A 64 8.53 0.38 -17.65
CA TYR A 64 7.53 0.91 -16.73
C TYR A 64 8.13 1.16 -15.34
N VAL A 65 7.82 2.31 -14.74
CA VAL A 65 8.25 2.69 -13.39
C VAL A 65 7.01 2.77 -12.49
N PRO A 66 6.86 1.86 -11.50
CA PRO A 66 5.72 1.89 -10.60
C PRO A 66 5.79 3.10 -9.66
N SER A 67 4.63 3.62 -9.27
CA SER A 67 4.47 4.68 -8.27
C SER A 67 3.54 4.23 -7.14
N ARG A 68 3.47 4.99 -6.04
CA ARG A 68 2.60 4.65 -4.89
C ARG A 68 1.12 4.54 -5.28
N LEU A 69 0.68 5.31 -6.27
CA LEU A 69 -0.71 5.34 -6.74
C LEU A 69 -0.92 4.51 -8.02
N ALA A 70 0.16 4.12 -8.72
CA ALA A 70 0.10 3.28 -9.91
C ALA A 70 1.03 2.07 -9.75
N SER A 71 0.44 0.93 -9.39
CA SER A 71 1.17 -0.33 -9.19
C SER A 71 1.72 -0.88 -10.49
N LEU A 72 2.69 -1.80 -10.39
CA LEU A 72 3.17 -2.58 -11.53
C LEU A 72 2.03 -3.50 -12.02
N PRO A 73 1.70 -3.50 -13.33
CA PRO A 73 0.78 -4.50 -13.87
C PRO A 73 1.37 -5.91 -13.72
N PRO A 74 0.53 -6.93 -13.44
CA PRO A 74 1.00 -8.28 -13.12
C PRO A 74 1.79 -8.94 -14.26
N THR A 75 1.50 -8.60 -15.51
CA THR A 75 2.21 -9.14 -16.68
C THR A 75 3.65 -8.63 -16.83
N LEU A 76 3.97 -7.47 -16.26
CA LEU A 76 5.34 -6.95 -16.22
C LEU A 76 6.10 -7.37 -14.96
N ASP A 77 5.43 -7.97 -13.99
CA ASP A 77 6.10 -8.46 -12.78
C ASP A 77 6.85 -9.75 -13.09
N HIS A 78 8.17 -9.74 -12.87
CA HIS A 78 9.00 -10.92 -13.10
C HIS A 78 8.63 -12.06 -12.14
N ALA A 79 8.18 -11.72 -10.93
CA ALA A 79 7.80 -12.71 -9.91
C ALA A 79 6.57 -13.55 -10.31
N GLU A 80 5.73 -13.07 -11.23
CA GLU A 80 4.57 -13.82 -11.73
C GLU A 80 5.00 -15.07 -12.51
N TYR A 81 6.15 -15.00 -13.19
CA TYR A 81 6.70 -16.10 -13.99
C TYR A 81 7.59 -17.05 -13.19
N ASP A 82 7.77 -16.83 -11.88
CA ASP A 82 8.61 -17.68 -11.04
C ASP A 82 7.98 -19.06 -10.85
N THR A 83 8.58 -20.08 -11.47
CA THR A 83 8.07 -21.47 -11.41
C THR A 83 8.59 -22.28 -10.22
N SER A 84 9.09 -21.63 -9.17
CA SER A 84 9.71 -22.30 -8.01
C SER A 84 8.70 -23.14 -7.21
N SER A 85 9.18 -24.20 -6.56
CA SER A 85 8.31 -25.13 -5.81
C SER A 85 7.68 -24.46 -4.59
N GLU A 86 8.38 -23.52 -3.96
CA GLU A 86 7.90 -22.76 -2.79
C GLU A 86 6.73 -21.84 -3.15
N VAL A 87 6.84 -21.10 -4.26
CA VAL A 87 5.76 -20.23 -4.76
C VAL A 87 4.52 -21.04 -5.11
N ARG A 88 4.68 -22.21 -5.75
CA ARG A 88 3.56 -23.13 -6.03
C ARG A 88 2.88 -23.60 -4.75
N ARG A 89 3.63 -23.96 -3.71
CA ARG A 89 3.06 -24.36 -2.41
C ARG A 89 2.26 -23.22 -1.80
N ALA A 90 2.82 -22.01 -1.75
CA ALA A 90 2.13 -20.84 -1.24
C ALA A 90 0.85 -20.50 -2.06
N GLN A 91 0.89 -20.66 -3.39
CA GLN A 91 -0.28 -20.49 -4.25
C GLN A 91 -1.36 -21.53 -3.94
N ILE A 92 -1.00 -22.81 -3.81
CA ILE A 92 -1.93 -23.89 -3.45
C ILE A 92 -2.57 -23.63 -2.09
N GLU A 93 -1.78 -23.22 -1.09
CA GLU A 93 -2.29 -22.88 0.25
C GLU A 93 -3.27 -21.71 0.21
N ARG A 94 -2.93 -20.62 -0.51
CA ARG A 94 -3.83 -19.46 -0.71
C ARG A 94 -5.12 -19.86 -1.43
N LEU A 95 -5.03 -20.69 -2.46
CA LEU A 95 -6.19 -21.19 -3.22
C LEU A 95 -7.05 -22.12 -2.36
N ALA A 96 -6.45 -22.99 -1.55
CA ALA A 96 -7.17 -23.86 -0.62
C ALA A 96 -7.96 -23.04 0.41
N ILE A 97 -7.36 -21.99 0.98
CA ILE A 97 -8.04 -21.07 1.88
C ILE A 97 -9.20 -20.36 1.16
N ARG A 98 -8.94 -19.82 -0.04
CA ARG A 98 -9.95 -19.14 -0.86
C ARG A 98 -11.14 -20.06 -1.19
N ALA A 99 -10.86 -21.28 -1.61
CA ALA A 99 -11.88 -22.27 -1.93
C ALA A 99 -12.71 -22.65 -0.70
N ARG A 100 -12.06 -22.84 0.46
CA ARG A 100 -12.74 -23.12 1.73
C ARG A 100 -13.69 -22.00 2.13
N LEU A 101 -13.23 -20.75 2.10
CA LEU A 101 -14.05 -19.58 2.44
C LEU A 101 -15.20 -19.37 1.45
N LYS A 102 -14.95 -19.52 0.15
CA LYS A 102 -15.99 -19.44 -0.89
C LYS A 102 -17.07 -20.50 -0.68
N ARG A 103 -16.68 -21.74 -0.39
CA ARG A 103 -17.63 -22.82 -0.09
C ARG A 103 -18.50 -22.49 1.12
N GLN A 104 -17.91 -21.99 2.22
CA GLN A 104 -18.67 -21.60 3.41
C GLN A 104 -19.69 -20.50 3.12
N TYR A 105 -19.31 -19.49 2.34
CA TYR A 105 -20.22 -18.43 1.91
C TYR A 105 -21.37 -18.96 1.05
N LEU A 106 -21.06 -19.76 0.02
CA LEU A 106 -22.07 -20.32 -0.88
C LEU A 106 -23.08 -21.20 -0.14
N LEU A 107 -22.64 -22.05 0.79
CA LEU A 107 -23.55 -22.87 1.60
C LEU A 107 -24.55 -22.03 2.43
N GLN A 108 -24.15 -20.83 2.87
CA GLN A 108 -25.05 -19.91 3.56
C GLN A 108 -25.95 -19.16 2.59
N TYR A 109 -25.41 -18.77 1.43
CA TYR A 109 -26.11 -18.00 0.40
C TYR A 109 -27.20 -18.83 -0.28
N ASP A 110 -26.91 -20.07 -0.64
CA ASP A 110 -27.81 -20.97 -1.38
C ASP A 110 -28.92 -21.58 -0.50
N ASN A 111 -28.94 -21.33 0.81
CA ASN A 111 -29.92 -21.91 1.73
C ASN A 111 -31.30 -21.21 1.62
N PRO A 112 -32.36 -21.90 1.16
CA PRO A 112 -33.68 -21.28 0.93
C PRO A 112 -34.41 -20.88 2.23
N HIS A 113 -34.01 -21.42 3.38
CA HIS A 113 -34.63 -21.12 4.67
C HIS A 113 -34.03 -19.88 5.34
N ARG A 114 -32.91 -19.37 4.83
CA ARG A 114 -32.20 -18.25 5.43
C ARG A 114 -32.88 -16.93 5.06
N ARG A 115 -33.29 -16.16 6.07
CA ARG A 115 -33.88 -14.82 5.91
C ARG A 115 -33.05 -13.81 6.71
N GLY A 116 -32.11 -13.10 6.08
CA GLY A 116 -31.25 -12.11 6.72
C GLY A 116 -29.91 -11.86 6.03
N ILE A 117 -29.11 -10.92 6.51
CA ILE A 117 -27.79 -10.58 5.94
C ILE A 117 -26.72 -11.60 6.36
N ILE A 118 -25.77 -11.91 5.47
CA ILE A 118 -24.62 -12.78 5.79
C ILE A 118 -23.56 -11.96 6.52
N GLU A 119 -23.25 -12.34 7.75
CA GLU A 119 -22.21 -11.70 8.54
C GLU A 119 -20.83 -12.18 8.07
N ASP A 120 -20.01 -11.23 7.59
CA ASP A 120 -18.61 -11.51 7.23
C ASP A 120 -17.69 -11.19 8.41
N PRO A 121 -17.04 -12.20 9.03
CA PRO A 121 -16.10 -11.97 10.12
C PRO A 121 -14.89 -11.13 9.69
N ALA A 122 -14.52 -11.12 8.40
CA ALA A 122 -13.45 -10.25 7.91
C ALA A 122 -13.85 -8.78 7.99
N LEU A 123 -15.09 -8.45 7.60
CA LEU A 123 -15.63 -7.09 7.69
C LEU A 123 -15.73 -6.63 9.15
N ILE A 124 -16.24 -7.47 10.04
CA ILE A 124 -16.36 -7.16 11.48
C ILE A 124 -14.97 -6.89 12.09
N ARG A 125 -13.96 -7.70 11.74
CA ARG A 125 -12.58 -7.48 12.21
C ARG A 125 -11.99 -6.20 11.63
N TRP A 126 -12.28 -5.89 10.38
CA TRP A 126 -11.81 -4.65 9.74
C TRP A 126 -12.44 -3.40 10.34
N THR A 127 -13.74 -3.42 10.64
CA THR A 127 -14.40 -2.31 11.33
C THR A 127 -13.87 -2.17 12.75
N TYR A 128 -13.75 -3.27 13.50
CA TYR A 128 -13.17 -3.28 14.84
C TYR A 128 -11.75 -2.70 14.86
N ALA A 129 -10.91 -3.08 13.89
CA ALA A 129 -9.55 -2.56 13.77
C ALA A 129 -9.51 -1.03 13.57
N ARG A 130 -10.51 -0.47 12.89
CA ARG A 130 -10.62 0.98 12.62
C ARG A 130 -11.36 1.77 13.69
N THR A 131 -12.09 1.14 14.62
CA THR A 131 -12.89 1.86 15.62
C THR A 131 -12.40 1.61 17.04
N ALA A 132 -12.38 0.34 17.46
CA ALA A 132 -12.08 -0.04 18.84
C ALA A 132 -10.59 -0.24 19.09
N ASN A 133 -9.83 -0.68 18.08
CA ASN A 133 -8.44 -1.09 18.26
C ASN A 133 -7.39 0.05 18.19
N ILE A 134 -7.84 1.31 18.04
CA ILE A 134 -6.95 2.46 17.86
C ILE A 134 -6.25 2.82 19.17
N TYR A 135 -7.02 3.13 20.22
CA TYR A 135 -6.47 3.61 21.49
C TYR A 135 -5.69 2.54 22.27
N PRO A 136 -6.10 1.25 22.30
CA PRO A 136 -5.32 0.21 22.99
C PRO A 136 -3.89 0.04 22.45
N ASN A 137 -3.68 0.27 21.15
CA ASN A 137 -2.37 0.16 20.51
C ASN A 137 -1.65 1.51 20.35
N PHE A 138 -2.26 2.61 20.79
CA PHE A 138 -1.66 3.93 20.71
C PHE A 138 -0.55 4.05 21.76
N ARG A 139 0.67 4.35 21.31
CA ARG A 139 1.81 4.63 22.17
C ARG A 139 2.14 6.11 22.05
N PRO A 140 2.16 6.88 23.16
CA PRO A 140 2.55 8.29 23.12
C PRO A 140 4.06 8.37 22.86
N THR A 141 4.43 8.47 21.58
CA THR A 141 5.81 8.65 21.11
C THR A 141 6.04 10.10 20.68
N PRO A 142 7.28 10.61 20.70
CA PRO A 142 7.53 11.99 20.26
C PRO A 142 7.10 12.24 18.81
N LYS A 143 7.21 11.25 17.91
CA LYS A 143 6.77 11.36 16.52
C LYS A 143 5.25 11.51 16.40
N THR A 144 4.49 10.70 17.13
CA THR A 144 3.02 10.74 17.11
C THR A 144 2.49 12.02 17.76
N SER A 145 3.10 12.45 18.87
CA SER A 145 2.72 13.68 19.55
C SER A 145 3.02 14.92 18.69
N PHE A 146 4.18 14.96 18.04
CA PHE A 146 4.53 16.04 17.11
C PHE A 146 3.56 16.10 15.92
N LEU A 147 3.25 14.95 15.31
CA LEU A 147 2.29 14.88 14.21
C LEU A 147 0.90 15.35 14.65
N GLY A 148 0.45 14.92 15.84
CA GLY A 148 -0.81 15.35 16.44
C GLY A 148 -0.85 16.86 16.72
N ALA A 149 0.24 17.45 17.21
CA ALA A 149 0.31 18.88 17.46
C ALA A 149 0.30 19.70 16.15
N VAL A 150 1.09 19.29 15.15
CA VAL A 150 1.14 20.00 13.86
C VAL A 150 -0.21 19.94 13.14
N PHE A 151 -0.85 18.77 13.07
CA PHE A 151 -2.12 18.64 12.35
C PHE A 151 -3.35 19.00 13.18
N GLY A 152 -3.26 18.92 14.51
CA GLY A 152 -4.36 19.28 15.41
C GLY A 152 -4.39 20.78 15.72
N ILE A 153 -3.25 21.38 16.06
CA ILE A 153 -3.16 22.77 16.52
C ILE A 153 -2.70 23.71 15.39
N GLY A 154 -1.92 23.22 14.43
CA GLY A 154 -1.42 24.02 13.31
C GLY A 154 -2.52 24.73 12.50
N PRO A 155 -3.58 24.04 12.06
CA PRO A 155 -4.67 24.69 11.32
C PRO A 155 -5.39 25.78 12.13
N LEU A 156 -5.50 25.62 13.46
CA LEU A 156 -6.13 26.64 14.32
C LEU A 156 -5.31 27.93 14.33
N PHE A 157 -4.00 27.84 14.52
CA PHE A 157 -3.13 29.03 14.45
C PHE A 157 -3.13 29.64 13.05
N PHE A 158 -3.07 28.80 12.00
CA PHE A 158 -3.13 29.27 10.63
C PHE A 158 -4.38 30.12 10.37
N TRP A 159 -5.57 29.60 10.68
CA TRP A 159 -6.82 30.33 10.49
C TRP A 159 -6.96 31.53 11.43
N TYR A 160 -6.46 31.43 12.67
CA TYR A 160 -6.43 32.56 13.59
C TYR A 160 -5.67 33.74 12.96
N TYR A 161 -4.48 33.51 12.42
CA TYR A 161 -3.69 34.59 11.81
C TYR A 161 -4.32 35.14 10.53
N VAL A 162 -4.87 34.27 9.66
CA VAL A 162 -5.58 34.71 8.44
C VAL A 162 -6.75 35.61 8.80
N PHE A 163 -7.65 35.15 9.67
CA PHE A 163 -8.80 35.97 10.08
C PHE A 163 -8.39 37.20 10.87
N LYS A 164 -7.32 37.13 11.69
CA LYS A 164 -6.85 38.28 12.45
C LYS A 164 -6.35 39.39 11.51
N THR A 165 -5.51 39.03 10.53
CA THR A 165 -4.98 40.01 9.56
C THR A 165 -6.07 40.60 8.68
N ASP A 166 -7.05 39.80 8.22
CA ASP A 166 -8.18 40.30 7.44
C ASP A 166 -9.07 41.25 8.25
N ARG A 167 -9.36 40.92 9.51
CA ARG A 167 -10.14 41.78 10.41
C ARG A 167 -9.43 43.09 10.70
N ASP A 168 -8.15 43.03 11.05
CA ASP A 168 -7.35 44.22 11.35
C ASP A 168 -7.22 45.12 10.12
N ARG A 169 -7.04 44.54 8.93
CA ARG A 169 -7.04 45.29 7.66
C ARG A 169 -8.38 45.96 7.39
N LYS A 170 -9.49 45.24 7.58
CA LYS A 170 -10.84 45.78 7.37
C LYS A 170 -11.12 46.93 8.34
N GLU A 171 -10.80 46.77 9.61
CA GLU A 171 -10.97 47.81 10.63
C GLU A 171 -10.13 49.06 10.32
N ARG A 172 -8.89 48.90 9.86
CA ARG A 172 -8.05 50.02 9.38
C ARG A 172 -8.68 50.77 8.22
N LEU A 173 -9.19 50.07 7.21
CA LEU A 173 -9.84 50.71 6.04
C LEU A 173 -11.12 51.46 6.43
N ILE A 174 -11.86 50.97 7.43
CA ILE A 174 -13.03 51.65 7.96
C ILE A 174 -12.62 52.93 8.69
N GLN A 175 -11.56 52.88 9.52
CA GLN A 175 -11.05 54.07 10.23
C GLN A 175 -10.52 55.15 9.28
N GLU A 176 -9.86 54.76 8.20
CA GLU A 176 -9.36 55.69 7.18
C GLU A 176 -10.47 56.24 6.26
N GLY A 177 -11.71 55.76 6.38
CA GLY A 177 -12.83 56.14 5.51
C GLY A 177 -12.69 55.63 4.07
N LYS A 178 -11.72 54.75 3.79
CA LYS A 178 -11.45 54.18 2.45
C LYS A 178 -12.25 52.91 2.16
N TRP A 179 -13.04 52.44 3.14
CA TRP A 179 -13.84 51.24 3.00
C TRP A 179 -15.21 51.55 2.38
N GLU A 180 -15.31 51.37 1.06
CA GLU A 180 -16.57 51.59 0.34
C GLU A 180 -17.56 50.44 0.56
N ARG A 181 -18.78 50.77 1.04
CA ARG A 181 -19.90 49.83 1.20
C ARG A 181 -21.18 50.39 0.58
N PRO A 182 -21.32 50.37 -0.76
CA PRO A 182 -22.43 51.05 -1.43
C PRO A 182 -23.82 50.48 -1.14
N LEU A 183 -23.96 49.21 -0.71
CA LEU A 183 -25.26 48.53 -0.56
C LEU A 183 -25.41 47.67 0.72
N SER A 184 -24.58 47.84 1.76
CA SER A 184 -24.67 46.99 2.97
C SER A 184 -25.70 47.50 3.97
N ILE A 185 -26.96 47.07 3.83
CA ILE A 185 -28.06 47.39 4.77
C ILE A 185 -28.25 46.25 5.81
N THR A 186 -27.68 45.08 5.55
CA THR A 186 -27.69 43.90 6.44
C THR A 186 -26.26 43.45 6.74
N TYR A 187 -26.02 42.96 7.95
CA TYR A 187 -24.68 42.66 8.48
C TYR A 187 -24.08 41.36 7.93
#